data_AF-L0BY81-F1
#
_entry.id   AF-L0BY81-F1
#
_cell.length_a   1.000
_cell.length_b   1.000
_cell.length_c   1.000
_cell.angle_alpha   90.00
_cell.angle_beta   90.00
_cell.angle_gamma   90.00
#
_symmetry.space_group_name_H-M   'P 1'
#
loop_
_entity.id
_entity.type
_entity.pdbx_description
1 polymer ?
#
loop_
_entity_poly.entity_id
_entity_poly.type
_entity_poly.pdbx_seq_one_letter_code
_entity_poly.pdbx_strand_id
1 'polypeptide(L)'
;MVSVNVTTKEKKFDALQHQVMKKLEELSDGRQWHIDSFSMSQDQSGLEVLSWEVRSRMPLALVNSLRQKIDSLSQAGQQYKIQNVDFEPSLVEKEKAFAELRQRVYDQVKVELDNLNKSFPNGHYFLHSIDFVSPPLYAANQKELTLMRSAPSEKTAVTLGRNLMLIANVKVATFLNK
;
A
#
# COMPACT_ATOMS: atom_id res chain seq x y z
N MET A 1 5.50 -1.10 -8.61
CA MET A 1 6.31 -2.18 -9.21
C MET A 1 6.65 -1.80 -10.65
N VAL A 2 7.94 -1.80 -10.95
CA VAL A 2 8.48 -1.57 -12.28
C VAL A 2 9.14 -2.87 -12.71
N SER A 3 8.88 -3.32 -13.93
CA SER A 3 9.65 -4.42 -14.53
C SER A 3 10.67 -3.86 -15.50
N VAL A 4 11.86 -4.43 -15.46
CA VAL A 4 12.94 -4.13 -16.40
C VAL A 4 13.31 -5.42 -17.11
N ASN A 5 13.20 -5.41 -18.43
CA ASN A 5 13.59 -6.52 -19.29
C ASN A 5 14.80 -6.09 -20.11
N VAL A 6 15.89 -6.82 -20.05
CA VAL A 6 17.10 -6.58 -20.84
C VAL A 6 17.44 -7.83 -21.61
N THR A 7 17.61 -7.68 -22.92
CA THR A 7 18.09 -8.75 -23.79
C THR A 7 19.57 -8.50 -24.08
N THR A 8 20.42 -9.46 -23.76
CA THR A 8 21.88 -9.30 -23.87
C THR A 8 22.55 -10.52 -24.49
N LYS A 9 23.69 -10.27 -25.14
CA LYS A 9 24.62 -11.31 -25.61
C LYS A 9 25.73 -11.60 -24.58
N GLU A 10 25.94 -10.72 -23.60
CA GLU A 10 27.04 -10.82 -22.62
C GLU A 10 26.56 -11.28 -21.23
N LYS A 11 27.32 -12.21 -20.63
CA LYS A 11 27.11 -12.78 -19.28
C LYS A 11 27.55 -11.86 -18.12
N LYS A 12 27.48 -10.54 -18.28
CA LYS A 12 27.90 -9.59 -17.22
C LYS A 12 26.71 -9.09 -16.42
N PHE A 13 26.07 -10.02 -15.71
CA PHE A 13 24.89 -9.77 -14.89
C PHE A 13 25.11 -8.67 -13.84
N ASP A 14 26.17 -8.75 -13.03
CA ASP A 14 26.38 -7.83 -11.90
C ASP A 14 26.51 -6.38 -12.36
N ALA A 15 27.20 -6.15 -13.48
CA ALA A 15 27.37 -4.83 -14.06
C ALA A 15 26.04 -4.27 -14.61
N LEU A 16 25.24 -5.11 -15.27
CA LEU A 16 23.92 -4.73 -15.78
C LEU A 16 22.95 -4.41 -14.64
N GLN A 17 22.92 -5.23 -13.59
CA GLN A 17 22.09 -4.97 -12.41
C GLN A 17 22.46 -3.63 -11.77
N HIS A 18 23.75 -3.38 -11.51
CA HIS A 18 24.18 -2.10 -10.93
C HIS A 18 23.81 -0.91 -11.81
N GLN A 19 23.98 -1.04 -13.13
CA GLN A 19 23.62 0.01 -14.07
C GLN A 19 22.12 0.30 -14.08
N VAL A 20 21.28 -0.75 -14.10
CA VAL A 20 19.82 -0.63 -14.05
C VAL A 20 19.38 0.04 -12.75
N MET A 21 19.88 -0.43 -11.61
CA MET A 21 19.52 0.13 -10.30
C MET A 21 19.93 1.59 -10.18
N LYS A 22 21.15 1.94 -10.63
CA LYS A 22 21.63 3.32 -10.63
C LYS A 22 20.76 4.24 -11.48
N LYS A 23 20.38 3.81 -12.70
CA LYS A 23 19.47 4.59 -13.57
C LYS A 23 18.10 4.79 -12.90
N LEU A 24 17.58 3.76 -12.24
CA LEU A 24 16.29 3.85 -11.55
C LEU A 24 16.35 4.79 -10.35
N GLU A 25 17.46 4.82 -9.61
CA GLU A 25 17.70 5.78 -8.52
C GLU A 25 17.79 7.23 -9.03
N GLU A 26 18.49 7.46 -10.14
CA GLU A 26 18.60 8.79 -10.76
C GLU A 26 17.23 9.33 -11.19
N LEU A 27 16.31 8.48 -11.64
CA LEU A 27 14.96 8.89 -12.04
C LEU A 27 13.99 9.10 -10.88
N SER A 28 14.26 8.50 -9.72
CA SER A 28 13.37 8.47 -8.56
C SER A 28 13.75 9.47 -7.46
N ASP A 29 14.61 10.44 -7.79
CA ASP A 29 15.21 11.42 -6.87
C ASP A 29 16.01 10.76 -5.74
N GLY A 30 16.80 9.74 -6.09
CA GLY A 30 17.68 9.03 -5.14
C GLY A 30 16.94 8.07 -4.21
N ARG A 31 15.72 7.65 -4.56
CA ARG A 31 15.00 6.65 -3.76
C ARG A 31 15.55 5.26 -3.98
N GLN A 32 15.61 4.51 -2.88
CA GLN A 32 16.01 3.12 -2.88
C GLN A 32 15.03 2.26 -3.66
N TRP A 33 15.59 1.35 -4.44
CA TRP A 33 14.88 0.32 -5.18
C TRP A 33 15.25 -1.05 -4.62
N HIS A 34 14.29 -1.96 -4.60
CA HIS A 34 14.49 -3.35 -4.20
C HIS A 34 14.11 -4.26 -5.35
N ILE A 35 14.84 -5.37 -5.50
CA ILE A 35 14.50 -6.42 -6.45
C ILE A 35 13.52 -7.36 -5.76
N ASP A 36 12.31 -7.46 -6.32
CA ASP A 36 11.27 -8.38 -5.86
C ASP A 36 11.48 -9.76 -6.50
N SER A 37 11.80 -9.79 -7.80
CA SER A 37 12.03 -11.04 -8.53
C SER A 37 13.04 -10.87 -9.65
N PHE A 38 13.65 -11.99 -10.04
CA PHE A 38 14.57 -12.07 -11.15
C PHE A 38 14.36 -13.38 -11.91
N SER A 39 14.40 -13.30 -13.24
CA SER A 39 14.38 -14.49 -14.10
C SER A 39 15.31 -14.31 -15.30
N MET A 40 15.86 -15.43 -15.76
CA MET A 40 16.67 -15.51 -16.96
C MET A 40 16.05 -16.55 -17.90
N SER A 41 15.82 -16.17 -19.14
CA SER A 41 15.30 -17.04 -20.19
C SER A 41 16.10 -16.86 -21.48
N GLN A 42 15.81 -17.68 -22.49
CA GLN A 42 16.42 -17.57 -23.81
C GLN A 42 15.34 -17.27 -24.84
N ASP A 43 15.58 -16.30 -25.73
CA ASP A 43 14.63 -15.98 -26.81
C ASP A 43 14.77 -16.94 -28.00
N GLN A 44 13.88 -16.80 -28.98
CA GLN A 44 13.87 -17.64 -30.19
C GLN A 44 15.11 -17.49 -31.07
N SER A 45 15.89 -16.42 -30.90
CA SER A 45 17.15 -16.18 -31.58
C SER A 45 18.36 -16.72 -30.80
N GLY A 46 18.13 -17.34 -29.64
CA GLY A 46 19.17 -17.89 -28.78
C GLY A 46 19.80 -16.86 -27.84
N LEU A 47 19.23 -15.66 -27.70
CA LEU A 47 19.76 -14.61 -26.82
C LEU A 47 19.25 -14.77 -25.39
N GLU A 48 20.09 -14.44 -24.41
CA GLU A 48 19.67 -14.41 -23.01
C GLU A 48 18.80 -13.17 -22.74
N VAL A 49 17.63 -13.40 -22.15
CA VAL A 49 16.69 -12.38 -21.69
C VAL A 49 16.70 -12.39 -20.17
N LEU A 50 17.14 -11.28 -19.60
CA LEU A 50 17.15 -11.02 -18.17
C LEU A 50 15.93 -10.16 -17.83
N SER A 51 15.11 -10.61 -16.90
CA SER A 51 13.93 -9.88 -16.44
C SER A 51 14.01 -9.66 -14.93
N TRP A 52 13.93 -8.40 -14.51
CA TRP A 52 13.87 -8.00 -13.11
C TRP A 52 12.53 -7.34 -12.82
N GLU A 53 11.93 -7.72 -11.70
CA GLU A 53 10.85 -6.95 -11.09
C GLU A 53 11.41 -6.20 -9.90
N VAL A 54 11.26 -4.88 -9.93
CA VAL A 54 11.79 -3.99 -8.92
C VAL A 54 10.69 -3.11 -8.34
N ARG A 55 10.85 -2.77 -7.07
CA ARG A 55 9.90 -1.97 -6.30
C ARG A 55 10.60 -0.84 -5.60
N SER A 56 9.98 0.33 -5.67
CA SER A 56 10.33 1.48 -4.83
C SER A 56 9.04 2.13 -4.34
N ARG A 57 9.09 2.62 -3.10
CA ARG A 57 7.98 3.34 -2.45
C ARG A 57 8.20 4.83 -2.62
N MET A 58 7.20 5.53 -3.13
CA MET A 58 7.29 6.95 -3.41
C MET A 58 5.94 7.66 -3.38
N PRO A 59 5.91 9.00 -3.20
CA PRO A 59 4.71 9.82 -3.30
C PRO A 59 4.08 9.74 -4.71
N LEU A 60 2.75 9.81 -4.77
CA LEU A 60 1.97 9.74 -6.01
C LEU A 60 2.41 10.78 -7.06
N ALA A 61 2.75 12.00 -6.63
CA ALA A 61 3.21 13.06 -7.52
C ALA A 61 4.42 12.62 -8.37
N LEU A 62 5.32 11.84 -7.77
CA LEU A 62 6.52 11.36 -8.44
C LEU A 62 6.26 10.15 -9.33
N VAL A 63 5.30 9.28 -8.98
CA VAL A 63 4.87 8.16 -9.84
C VAL A 63 4.41 8.65 -11.21
N ASN A 64 3.65 9.74 -11.27
CA ASN A 64 3.16 10.30 -12.53
C ASN A 64 4.31 10.77 -13.44
N SER A 65 5.29 11.46 -12.87
CA SER A 65 6.50 11.89 -13.62
C SER A 65 7.40 10.72 -14.01
N LEU A 66 7.45 9.69 -13.17
CA LEU A 66 8.31 8.52 -13.36
C LEU A 66 7.89 7.70 -14.58
N ARG A 67 6.59 7.62 -14.87
CA ARG A 67 6.09 6.88 -16.03
C ARG A 67 6.67 7.40 -17.34
N GLN A 68 6.64 8.72 -17.55
CA GLN A 68 7.21 9.35 -18.74
C GLN A 68 8.72 9.15 -18.83
N LYS A 69 9.43 9.28 -17.69
CA LYS A 69 10.87 9.10 -17.62
C LYS A 69 11.29 7.65 -17.91
N ILE A 70 10.57 6.66 -17.37
CA ILE A 70 10.86 5.23 -17.56
C ILE A 70 10.67 4.81 -19.02
N ASP A 71 9.60 5.26 -19.66
CA ASP A 71 9.36 4.92 -21.07
C ASP A 71 10.49 5.46 -21.96
N SER A 72 11.05 6.64 -21.64
CA SER A 72 12.19 7.23 -22.35
C SER A 72 13.53 6.51 -22.16
N LEU A 73 13.68 5.70 -21.11
CA LEU A 73 14.88 4.88 -20.90
C LEU A 73 14.92 3.63 -21.79
N SER A 74 13.78 3.24 -22.36
CA SER A 74 13.71 2.07 -23.21
C SER A 74 14.48 2.30 -24.51
N GLN A 75 15.44 1.43 -24.79
CA GLN A 75 16.30 1.45 -25.97
C GLN A 75 16.32 0.07 -26.62
N ALA A 76 16.87 -0.04 -27.83
CA ALA A 76 17.04 -1.34 -28.47
C ALA A 76 17.82 -2.30 -27.56
N GLY A 77 17.19 -3.42 -27.19
CA GLY A 77 17.77 -4.42 -26.26
C GLY A 77 17.55 -4.15 -24.76
N GLN A 78 16.96 -3.02 -24.36
CA GLN A 78 16.62 -2.73 -22.96
C GLN A 78 15.23 -2.09 -22.86
N GLN A 79 14.27 -2.80 -22.29
CA GLN A 79 12.91 -2.31 -22.08
C GLN A 79 12.64 -2.08 -20.60
N TYR A 80 12.20 -0.88 -20.27
CA TYR A 80 11.77 -0.52 -18.92
C TYR A 80 10.26 -0.25 -18.96
N LYS A 81 9.49 -0.90 -18.09
CA LYS A 81 8.04 -0.74 -18.08
C LYS A 81 7.49 -0.72 -16.66
N ILE A 82 6.62 0.24 -16.38
CA ILE A 82 5.83 0.21 -15.15
C ILE A 82 4.70 -0.81 -15.33
N GLN A 83 4.73 -1.91 -14.57
CA GLN A 83 3.69 -2.94 -14.64
C GLN A 83 2.50 -2.62 -13.74
N ASN A 84 2.78 -2.28 -12.49
CA ASN A 84 1.72 -2.09 -11.50
C ASN A 84 2.09 -0.95 -10.55
N VAL A 85 1.12 -0.10 -10.22
CA VAL A 85 1.26 0.91 -9.18
C VAL A 85 0.32 0.50 -8.06
N ASP A 86 0.92 0.06 -6.96
CA ASP A 86 0.18 -0.28 -5.75
C ASP A 86 0.13 0.94 -4.82
N PHE A 87 -1.06 1.22 -4.30
CA PHE A 87 -1.34 2.32 -3.39
C PHE A 87 -1.51 1.84 -1.95
N GLU A 88 -0.97 0.67 -1.61
CA GLU A 88 -1.08 0.15 -0.25
C GLU A 88 -0.22 0.92 0.77
N PRO A 89 -0.82 1.48 1.83
CA PRO A 89 -0.07 2.09 2.93
C PRO A 89 0.79 1.06 3.66
N SER A 90 1.94 1.48 4.19
CA SER A 90 2.80 0.60 4.97
C SER A 90 2.15 0.23 6.28
N LEU A 91 2.63 -0.83 6.93
CA LEU A 91 2.17 -1.20 8.27
C LEU A 91 2.34 -0.04 9.25
N VAL A 92 3.49 0.65 9.22
CA VAL A 92 3.78 1.80 10.09
C VAL A 92 2.80 2.95 9.84
N GLU A 93 2.49 3.25 8.57
CA GLU A 93 1.50 4.28 8.21
C GLU A 93 0.09 3.88 8.70
N LYS A 94 -0.29 2.60 8.56
CA LYS A 94 -1.57 2.07 9.05
C LYS A 94 -1.65 2.17 10.57
N GLU A 95 -0.61 1.74 11.28
CA GLU A 95 -0.55 1.78 12.75
C GLU A 95 -0.62 3.21 13.28
N LYS A 96 0.11 4.15 12.66
CA LYS A 96 0.02 5.57 12.98
C LYS A 96 -1.40 6.11 12.79
N ALA A 97 -2.01 5.81 11.65
CA ALA A 97 -3.39 6.23 11.38
C ALA A 97 -4.38 5.62 12.39
N PHE A 98 -4.21 4.36 12.78
CA PHE A 98 -5.03 3.73 13.82
C PHE A 98 -4.83 4.37 15.19
N ALA A 99 -3.61 4.75 15.55
CA ALA A 99 -3.35 5.48 16.79
C ALA A 99 -4.06 6.85 16.82
N GLU A 100 -4.01 7.59 15.71
CA GLU A 100 -4.73 8.86 15.56
C GLU A 100 -6.25 8.67 15.65
N LEU A 101 -6.79 7.61 15.04
CA LEU A 101 -8.22 7.28 15.15
C LEU A 101 -8.63 6.91 16.58
N ARG A 102 -7.80 6.14 17.31
CA ARG A 102 -8.05 5.81 18.73
C ARG A 102 -8.12 7.07 19.58
N GLN A 103 -7.22 8.02 19.35
CA GLN A 103 -7.24 9.30 20.08
C GLN A 103 -8.56 10.04 19.88
N ARG A 104 -9.06 10.12 18.63
CA ARG A 104 -10.35 10.75 18.35
C ARG A 104 -11.52 10.06 19.05
N VAL A 105 -11.49 8.73 19.15
CA VAL A 105 -12.51 7.99 19.91
C VAL A 105 -12.45 8.38 21.38
N TYR A 106 -11.26 8.45 21.99
CA TYR A 106 -11.13 8.89 23.38
C TYR A 106 -11.66 10.31 23.61
N ASP A 107 -11.37 11.24 22.69
CA ASP A 107 -11.86 12.61 22.78
C ASP A 107 -13.40 12.66 22.69
N GLN A 108 -14.00 11.87 21.78
CA GLN A 108 -15.46 11.75 21.66
C GLN A 108 -16.10 11.15 22.92
N VAL A 109 -15.49 10.10 23.48
CA VAL A 109 -15.98 9.48 24.73
C VAL A 109 -15.91 10.46 25.90
N LYS A 110 -14.86 11.26 25.99
CA LYS A 110 -14.73 12.28 27.03
C LYS A 110 -15.85 13.32 26.92
N VAL A 111 -16.10 13.84 25.71
CA VAL A 111 -17.19 14.79 25.46
C VAL A 111 -18.54 14.20 25.86
N GLU A 112 -18.79 12.93 25.52
CA GLU A 112 -20.05 12.26 25.87
C GLU A 112 -20.18 12.04 27.39
N LEU A 113 -19.10 11.66 28.06
CA LEU A 113 -19.08 11.49 29.51
C LEU A 113 -19.35 12.81 30.25
N ASP A 114 -18.75 13.90 29.76
CA ASP A 114 -19.00 15.25 30.28
C ASP A 114 -20.47 15.65 30.07
N ASN A 115 -21.07 15.30 28.93
CA ASN A 115 -22.49 15.56 28.64
C ASN A 115 -23.42 14.75 29.54
N LEU A 116 -23.11 13.47 29.78
CA LEU A 116 -23.88 12.60 30.68
C LEU A 116 -23.82 13.11 32.13
N ASN A 117 -22.63 13.46 32.62
CA ASN A 117 -22.46 14.00 33.96
C ASN A 117 -23.12 15.37 34.17
N LYS A 118 -23.18 16.20 33.13
CA LYS A 118 -23.95 17.46 33.17
C LYS A 118 -25.46 17.22 33.19
N SER A 119 -25.94 16.25 32.42
CA SER A 119 -27.38 15.96 32.29
C SER A 119 -27.92 15.21 33.50
N PHE A 120 -27.08 14.39 34.14
CA PHE A 120 -27.43 13.54 35.28
C PHE A 120 -26.43 13.74 36.43
N PRO A 121 -26.48 14.89 37.13
CA PRO A 121 -25.47 15.28 38.12
C PRO A 121 -25.36 14.32 39.32
N ASN A 122 -26.42 13.58 39.64
CA ASN A 122 -26.44 12.62 40.75
C ASN A 122 -25.89 11.23 40.37
N GLY A 123 -25.61 10.98 39.08
CA GLY A 123 -25.24 9.66 38.57
C GLY A 123 -23.74 9.37 38.48
N HIS A 124 -22.85 10.37 38.61
CA HIS A 124 -21.39 10.22 38.54
C HIS A 124 -20.92 9.11 37.58
N TYR A 125 -21.13 9.34 36.28
CA TYR A 125 -20.77 8.41 35.22
C TYR A 125 -19.26 8.42 34.98
N PHE A 126 -18.70 7.23 34.82
CA PHE A 126 -17.31 7.02 34.46
C PHE A 126 -17.18 5.97 33.36
N LEU A 127 -16.06 6.03 32.64
CA LEU A 127 -15.75 5.07 31.60
C LEU A 127 -15.41 3.71 32.24
N HIS A 128 -16.10 2.65 31.82
CA HIS A 128 -15.83 1.30 32.30
C HIS A 128 -14.89 0.54 31.34
N SER A 129 -15.24 0.49 30.05
CA SER A 129 -14.39 -0.14 29.03
C SER A 129 -14.54 0.53 27.67
N ILE A 130 -13.46 0.46 26.88
CA ILE A 130 -13.47 0.75 25.44
C ILE A 130 -12.87 -0.45 24.74
N ASP A 131 -13.69 -1.13 23.96
CA ASP A 131 -13.31 -2.30 23.20
C ASP A 131 -13.20 -1.92 21.72
N PHE A 132 -11.96 -1.79 21.22
CA PHE A 132 -11.72 -1.54 19.80
C PHE A 132 -11.91 -2.83 19.00
N VAL A 133 -12.93 -2.84 18.16
CA VAL A 133 -13.17 -3.90 17.19
C VAL A 133 -12.43 -3.50 15.93
N SER A 134 -11.32 -4.18 15.63
CA SER A 134 -10.78 -4.10 14.28
C SER A 134 -11.83 -4.70 13.35
N PRO A 135 -12.44 -3.95 12.42
CA PRO A 135 -13.15 -4.62 11.35
C PRO A 135 -12.17 -5.60 10.69
N PRO A 136 -12.62 -6.79 10.24
CA PRO A 136 -11.74 -7.66 9.48
C PRO A 136 -11.14 -6.81 8.37
N LEU A 137 -9.80 -6.78 8.29
CA LEU A 137 -9.12 -6.23 7.11
C LEU A 137 -9.82 -6.89 5.94
N TYR A 138 -10.55 -6.13 5.12
CA TYR A 138 -11.33 -6.69 4.01
C TYR A 138 -10.45 -7.67 3.25
N ALA A 139 -10.64 -8.96 3.51
CA ALA A 139 -10.16 -10.01 2.64
C ALA A 139 -10.93 -9.73 1.36
N ALA A 140 -10.20 -9.36 0.30
CA ALA A 140 -10.78 -9.24 -1.02
C ALA A 140 -11.69 -10.45 -1.23
N ASN A 141 -12.97 -10.20 -1.53
CA ASN A 141 -13.98 -11.25 -1.63
C ASN A 141 -13.45 -12.34 -2.57
N GLN A 142 -13.00 -13.48 -2.03
CA GLN A 142 -12.53 -14.61 -2.85
C GLN A 142 -13.63 -15.14 -3.76
N LYS A 143 -14.90 -14.78 -3.49
CA LYS A 143 -16.05 -15.07 -4.36
C LYS A 143 -16.06 -14.25 -5.66
N GLU A 144 -15.42 -13.09 -5.73
CA GLU A 144 -15.25 -12.34 -7.00
C GLU A 144 -14.12 -12.92 -7.87
N LEU A 145 -13.06 -13.45 -7.24
CA LEU A 145 -11.92 -14.03 -7.97
C LEU A 145 -12.31 -15.25 -8.81
N THR A 146 -13.29 -16.03 -8.34
CA THR A 146 -13.77 -17.22 -9.07
C THR A 146 -14.70 -16.86 -10.25
N LEU A 147 -15.36 -15.69 -10.20
CA LEU A 147 -16.25 -15.19 -11.25
C LEU A 147 -15.51 -14.34 -12.32
N MET A 148 -14.34 -13.78 -12.00
CA MET A 148 -13.49 -13.05 -12.96
C MET A 148 -12.61 -13.95 -13.85
N ARG A 149 -12.52 -15.25 -13.60
CA ARG A 149 -11.68 -16.16 -14.44
C ARG A 149 -12.29 -16.47 -15.81
N SER A 150 -13.45 -15.91 -16.13
CA SER A 150 -14.22 -16.16 -17.36
C SER A 150 -14.65 -14.90 -18.12
N ALA A 151 -14.15 -13.71 -17.76
CA ALA A 151 -14.47 -12.48 -18.49
C ALA A 151 -13.24 -11.93 -19.24
N PRO A 152 -13.35 -11.55 -20.52
CA PRO A 152 -12.30 -10.82 -21.21
C PRO A 152 -12.04 -9.48 -20.51
N SER A 153 -10.75 -9.18 -20.34
CA SER A 153 -10.20 -8.04 -19.60
C SER A 153 -10.74 -6.70 -20.12
N GLU A 154 -11.67 -6.10 -19.38
CA GLU A 154 -11.98 -4.67 -19.48
C GLU A 154 -11.15 -3.88 -18.46
N LYS A 155 -10.68 -2.72 -18.93
CA LYS A 155 -9.79 -1.76 -18.27
C LYS A 155 -10.00 -1.69 -16.76
N THR A 156 -8.95 -2.00 -16.01
CA THR A 156 -8.85 -1.84 -14.56
C THR A 156 -9.17 -0.40 -14.17
N ALA A 157 -10.33 -0.20 -13.55
CA ALA A 157 -10.63 1.01 -12.82
C ALA A 157 -9.62 1.13 -11.67
N VAL A 158 -8.89 2.24 -11.63
CA VAL A 158 -7.98 2.57 -10.53
C VAL A 158 -8.85 2.89 -9.32
N THR A 159 -8.93 1.97 -8.35
CA THR A 159 -9.66 2.19 -7.10
C THR A 159 -8.90 3.19 -6.23
N LEU A 160 -9.29 4.46 -6.32
CA LEU A 160 -8.76 5.53 -5.48
C LEU A 160 -9.43 5.46 -4.10
N GLY A 161 -8.72 4.92 -3.12
CA GLY A 161 -9.03 5.09 -1.69
C GLY A 161 -9.61 3.87 -0.99
N ARG A 162 -8.79 3.17 -0.19
CA ARG A 162 -9.26 2.29 0.89
C ARG A 162 -9.33 3.12 2.17
N ASN A 163 -10.53 3.35 2.70
CA ASN A 163 -10.71 4.04 3.98
C ASN A 163 -10.33 3.11 5.15
N LEU A 164 -9.49 3.59 6.07
CA LEU A 164 -9.24 2.91 7.33
C LEU A 164 -10.44 3.17 8.27
N MET A 165 -11.08 2.09 8.73
CA MET A 165 -12.19 2.15 9.68
C MET A 165 -11.75 1.57 11.02
N LEU A 166 -12.14 2.25 12.10
CA LEU A 166 -11.96 1.80 13.48
C LEU A 166 -13.32 1.86 14.17
N ILE A 167 -13.78 0.74 14.72
CA ILE A 167 -15.04 0.65 15.46
C ILE A 167 -14.69 0.45 16.93
N ALA A 168 -15.37 1.16 17.82
CA ALA A 168 -15.19 1.03 19.26
C ALA A 168 -16.54 0.82 19.94
N ASN A 169 -16.63 -0.19 20.81
CA ASN A 169 -17.75 -0.36 21.72
C ASN A 169 -17.37 0.29 23.06
N VAL A 170 -18.20 1.23 23.51
CA VAL A 170 -17.95 2.01 24.72
C VAL A 170 -18.98 1.63 25.77
N LYS A 171 -18.52 1.20 26.95
CA LYS A 171 -19.38 0.93 28.11
C LYS A 171 -19.09 1.95 29.20
N VAL A 172 -20.14 2.62 29.65
CA VAL A 172 -20.12 3.55 30.79
C VAL A 172 -20.81 2.92 31.99
N ALA A 173 -20.30 3.20 33.18
CA ALA A 173 -20.86 2.75 34.45
C ALA A 173 -21.18 3.97 35.33
N THR A 174 -22.06 3.76 36.30
CA THR A 174 -22.55 4.76 37.24
C THR A 174 -22.58 4.15 38.65
N PHE A 175 -22.33 4.94 39.68
CA PHE A 175 -22.57 4.53 41.05
C PHE A 175 -24.00 4.92 41.47
N LEU A 176 -24.79 3.93 41.87
CA LEU A 176 -26.05 4.17 42.58
C LEU A 176 -25.72 4.38 44.07
N ASN A 177 -25.67 5.63 44.52
CA ASN A 177 -25.79 5.90 45.95
C ASN A 177 -27.20 5.49 46.39
N LYS A 178 -27.29 4.48 47.25
CA LYS A 178 -28.49 4.15 48.02
C LYS A 178 -28.63 5.10 49.20
#